data_AF-A0A430K4P1-F1
#
_entry.id   AF-A0A430K4P1-F1
#
_cell.length_a   1.000
_cell.length_b   1.000
_cell.length_c   1.000
_cell.angle_alpha   90.00
_cell.angle_beta   90.00
_cell.angle_gamma   90.00
#
_symmetry.space_group_name_H-M   'P 1'
#
loop_
_entity.id
_entity.type
_entity.pdbx_description
1 polymer ?
#
loop_
_entity_poly.entity_id
_entity_poly.type
_entity_poly.pdbx_seq_one_letter_code
_entity_poly.pdbx_strand_id
1 'polypeptide(L)'
;MEQIKELIWNSNFIYFVSSVTLGGLIGWMIASHFAVPRLRVSKWTQLKKTKETGFGNTRDFMPAKEEELIEHPIFGHLVLRQDGTWIDSKNKLMWIRGAWGTDWNGRDFIGEPLALNWFDATYYFGHGATACSDLTGTISPKDLLGSQSLEQFKKGKATVLFAGHTDWRLPTAYELNTLGFINKIDRDYEYSGAQKPRDLRERLFPNLMKNTGYHLWSATMSHSGRAWASDGSWPPGDARPNLKKYVVFVRSYSD
;
A
#
# COMPACT_ATOMS: atom_id res chain seq x y z
N MET A 1 64.55 -19.20 12.96
CA MET A 1 63.41 -19.91 13.58
C MET A 1 63.38 -19.74 15.09
N GLU A 2 64.50 -19.93 15.80
CA GLU A 2 64.63 -19.68 17.26
C GLU A 2 64.37 -18.20 17.64
N GLN A 3 64.99 -17.23 16.95
CA GLN A 3 64.85 -15.79 17.27
C GLN A 3 63.44 -15.22 17.10
N ILE A 4 62.61 -15.81 16.23
CA ILE A 4 61.21 -15.40 16.05
C ILE A 4 60.35 -15.89 17.22
N LYS A 5 60.67 -17.07 17.78
CA LYS A 5 59.95 -17.62 18.93
C LYS A 5 60.21 -16.81 20.19
N GLU A 6 61.44 -16.34 20.43
CA GLU A 6 61.74 -15.44 21.56
C GLU A 6 61.04 -14.09 21.46
N LEU A 7 60.91 -13.53 20.24
CA LEU A 7 60.21 -12.26 20.03
C LEU A 7 58.71 -12.37 20.33
N ILE A 8 58.08 -13.52 20.02
CA ILE A 8 56.66 -13.80 20.27
C ILE A 8 56.38 -14.03 21.76
N TRP A 9 57.33 -14.58 22.52
CA TRP A 9 57.21 -14.81 23.97
C TRP A 9 57.72 -13.65 24.84
N ASN A 10 58.23 -12.59 24.22
CA ASN A 10 58.59 -11.37 24.93
C ASN A 10 57.32 -10.67 25.42
N SER A 11 57.22 -10.48 26.73
CA SER A 11 56.07 -9.85 27.38
C SER A 11 55.71 -8.51 26.75
N ASN A 12 56.69 -7.71 26.32
CA ASN A 12 56.47 -6.43 25.65
C ASN A 12 55.76 -6.56 24.29
N PHE A 13 56.01 -7.64 23.54
CA PHE A 13 55.34 -7.90 22.26
C PHE A 13 53.89 -8.34 22.49
N ILE A 14 53.63 -9.15 23.52
CA ILE A 14 52.27 -9.56 23.92
C ILE A 14 51.45 -8.35 24.40
N TYR A 15 52.04 -7.45 25.19
CA TYR A 15 51.39 -6.19 25.60
C TYR A 15 51.11 -5.24 24.42
N PHE A 16 52.00 -5.20 23.43
CA PHE A 16 51.77 -4.42 22.20
C PHE A 16 50.61 -4.99 21.35
N VAL A 17 50.58 -6.30 21.11
CA VAL A 17 49.51 -6.93 20.32
C VAL A 17 48.16 -6.84 21.04
N SER A 18 48.13 -7.04 22.36
CA SER A 18 46.91 -6.92 23.17
C SER A 18 46.38 -5.47 23.22
N SER A 19 47.24 -4.46 23.30
CA SER A 19 46.80 -3.05 23.26
C SER A 19 46.26 -2.64 21.89
N VAL A 20 46.87 -3.09 20.80
CA VAL A 20 46.37 -2.83 19.43
C VAL A 20 45.04 -3.53 19.17
N THR A 21 44.89 -4.77 19.60
CA THR A 21 43.63 -5.52 19.44
C THR A 21 42.51 -4.95 20.31
N LEU A 22 42.80 -4.57 21.57
CA LEU A 22 41.84 -3.92 22.45
C LEU A 22 41.42 -2.54 21.92
N GLY A 23 42.38 -1.76 21.40
CA GLY A 23 42.11 -0.47 20.75
C GLY A 23 41.24 -0.62 19.50
N GLY A 24 41.50 -1.64 18.68
CA GLY A 24 40.68 -1.97 17.52
C GLY A 24 39.26 -2.41 17.89
N LEU A 25 39.11 -3.22 18.94
CA LEU A 25 37.80 -3.66 19.45
C LEU A 25 37.01 -2.51 20.06
N ILE A 26 37.64 -1.65 20.87
CA ILE A 26 37.00 -0.45 21.42
C ILE A 26 36.59 0.50 20.27
N GLY A 27 37.47 0.70 19.29
CA GLY A 27 37.16 1.50 18.09
C GLY A 27 35.97 0.96 17.30
N TRP A 28 35.89 -0.36 17.11
CA TRP A 28 34.75 -1.01 16.46
C TRP A 28 33.47 -0.94 17.30
N MET A 29 33.57 -1.07 18.62
CA MET A 29 32.43 -0.95 19.54
C MET A 29 31.89 0.48 19.55
N ILE A 30 32.75 1.49 19.59
CA ILE A 30 32.37 2.90 19.48
C ILE A 30 31.76 3.18 18.09
N ALA A 31 32.39 2.72 17.01
CA ALA A 31 31.87 2.91 15.66
C ALA A 31 30.51 2.24 15.45
N SER A 32 30.28 1.06 16.01
CA SER A 32 28.98 0.36 15.94
C SER A 32 27.93 0.97 16.87
N HIS A 33 28.33 1.54 18.01
CA HIS A 33 27.42 2.22 18.93
C HIS A 33 27.01 3.62 18.44
N PHE A 34 27.90 4.32 17.73
CA PHE A 34 27.64 5.64 17.11
C PHE A 34 27.35 5.57 15.61
N ALA A 35 27.30 4.38 15.01
CA ALA A 35 26.68 4.18 13.70
C ALA A 35 25.18 4.42 13.86
N VAL A 36 24.78 5.70 13.89
CA VAL A 36 23.40 6.11 13.78
C VAL A 36 22.85 5.40 12.54
N PRO A 37 21.88 4.48 12.67
CA PRO A 37 21.26 3.90 11.50
C PRO A 37 20.75 5.07 10.68
N ARG A 38 21.24 5.22 9.44
CA ARG A 38 20.86 6.33 8.55
C ARG A 38 19.37 6.53 8.71
N LEU A 39 18.95 7.65 9.32
CA LEU A 39 17.56 7.94 9.61
C LEU A 39 16.78 7.73 8.32
N ARG A 40 16.01 6.63 8.25
CA ARG A 40 15.25 6.27 7.06
C ARG A 40 14.24 7.40 6.86
N VAL A 41 14.51 8.27 5.89
CA VAL A 41 13.66 9.43 5.60
C VAL A 41 12.25 8.92 5.40
N SER A 42 11.27 9.54 6.06
CA SER A 42 9.87 9.09 5.95
C SER A 42 9.43 9.10 4.48
N LYS A 43 8.64 8.10 4.08
CA LYS A 43 8.10 8.00 2.71
C LYS A 43 7.37 9.28 2.28
N TRP A 44 6.74 9.97 3.22
CA TRP A 44 6.10 11.27 3.00
C TRP A 44 7.09 12.35 2.59
N THR A 45 8.20 12.47 3.31
CA THR A 45 9.24 13.45 3.00
C THR A 45 9.92 13.13 1.67
N GLN A 46 10.13 11.84 1.38
CA GLN A 46 10.65 11.41 0.09
C GLN A 46 9.70 11.76 -1.05
N LEU A 47 8.41 11.40 -0.94
CA LEU A 47 7.36 11.75 -1.91
C LEU A 47 7.34 13.26 -2.19
N LYS A 48 7.39 14.08 -1.14
CA LYS A 48 7.38 15.54 -1.28
C LYS A 48 8.57 16.06 -2.09
N LYS A 49 9.74 15.43 -1.94
CA LYS A 49 10.99 15.82 -2.60
C LYS A 49 11.08 15.30 -4.03
N THR A 50 10.85 14.01 -4.25
CA THR A 50 11.09 13.35 -5.54
C THR A 50 9.88 13.35 -6.44
N LYS A 51 8.66 13.49 -5.88
CA LYS A 51 7.39 13.23 -6.58
C LYS A 51 7.30 11.82 -7.17
N GLU A 52 8.03 10.89 -6.56
CA GLU A 52 8.02 9.48 -6.92
C GLU A 52 7.86 8.65 -5.66
N THR A 53 7.10 7.57 -5.76
CA THR A 53 6.91 6.63 -4.67
C THR A 53 6.67 5.22 -5.19
N GLY A 54 6.64 4.27 -4.28
CA GLY A 54 6.41 2.85 -4.56
C GLY A 54 6.34 2.09 -3.24
N PHE A 55 6.52 0.79 -3.33
CA PHE A 55 6.43 -0.12 -2.18
C PHE A 55 7.80 -0.72 -1.86
N GLY A 56 8.84 0.11 -1.84
CA GLY A 56 10.20 -0.37 -1.62
C GLY A 56 10.77 -1.13 -2.82
N ASN A 57 12.01 -1.61 -2.65
CA ASN A 57 12.77 -2.32 -3.68
C ASN A 57 13.47 -3.55 -3.07
N THR A 58 12.81 -4.17 -2.10
CA THR A 58 13.34 -5.30 -1.34
C THR A 58 13.20 -6.55 -2.19
N ARG A 59 14.27 -6.87 -2.93
CA ARG A 59 14.51 -8.18 -3.54
C ARG A 59 15.04 -9.17 -2.50
N ASP A 60 14.43 -9.21 -1.31
CA ASP A 60 14.69 -10.38 -0.46
C ASP A 60 14.06 -11.55 -1.21
N PHE A 61 14.92 -12.44 -1.71
CA PHE A 61 14.63 -13.53 -2.63
C PHE A 61 13.78 -14.62 -1.96
N MET A 62 12.63 -14.26 -1.39
CA MET A 62 11.61 -15.23 -1.07
C MET A 62 11.03 -15.78 -2.38
N PRO A 63 10.81 -17.10 -2.48
CA PRO A 63 10.24 -17.69 -3.69
C PRO A 63 8.87 -17.04 -3.95
N ALA A 64 8.73 -16.51 -5.16
CA ALA A 64 7.52 -15.85 -5.61
C ALA A 64 6.35 -16.84 -5.53
N LYS A 65 5.24 -16.44 -4.91
CA LYS A 65 4.02 -17.26 -4.86
C LYS A 65 3.47 -17.41 -6.29
N GLU A 66 3.11 -18.62 -6.71
CA GLU A 66 2.49 -18.88 -8.03
C GLU A 66 1.25 -18.00 -8.27
N GLU A 67 1.02 -17.63 -9.53
CA GLU A 67 -0.19 -16.94 -9.92
C GLU A 67 -1.40 -17.83 -9.63
N GLU A 68 -2.45 -17.23 -9.07
CA GLU A 68 -3.60 -17.96 -8.56
C GLU A 68 -4.87 -17.38 -9.16
N LEU A 69 -5.58 -18.22 -9.93
CA LEU A 69 -6.89 -17.89 -10.48
C LEU A 69 -7.97 -18.23 -9.45
N ILE A 70 -8.77 -17.23 -9.09
CA ILE A 70 -9.95 -17.38 -8.23
C ILE A 70 -11.17 -17.16 -9.12
N GLU A 71 -11.85 -18.25 -9.45
CA GLU A 71 -13.15 -18.20 -10.11
C GLU A 71 -14.24 -17.96 -9.08
N HIS A 72 -14.98 -16.86 -9.22
CA HIS A 72 -16.13 -16.58 -8.37
C HIS A 72 -17.40 -16.45 -9.22
N PRO A 73 -18.46 -17.23 -8.94
CA PRO A 73 -19.67 -17.28 -9.78
C PRO A 73 -20.33 -15.91 -9.98
N ILE A 74 -20.18 -15.00 -9.01
CA ILE A 74 -20.79 -13.66 -9.02
C ILE A 74 -19.82 -12.55 -9.43
N PHE A 75 -18.53 -12.68 -9.07
CA PHE A 75 -17.54 -11.60 -9.21
C PHE A 75 -16.59 -11.82 -10.39
N GLY A 76 -16.72 -12.96 -11.08
CA GLY A 76 -15.93 -13.29 -12.27
C GLY A 76 -14.56 -13.85 -11.92
N HIS A 77 -13.61 -13.64 -12.84
CA HIS A 77 -12.24 -14.13 -12.72
C HIS A 77 -11.36 -13.10 -12.04
N LEU A 78 -10.82 -13.48 -10.88
CA LEU A 78 -9.87 -12.70 -10.12
C LEU A 78 -8.50 -13.38 -10.19
N VAL A 79 -7.46 -12.67 -10.60
CA VAL A 79 -6.11 -13.25 -10.77
C VAL A 79 -5.17 -12.61 -9.77
N LEU A 80 -4.65 -13.39 -8.82
CA LEU A 80 -3.58 -12.97 -7.93
C LEU A 80 -2.24 -13.15 -8.63
N ARG A 81 -1.43 -12.09 -8.68
CA ARG A 81 -0.11 -12.12 -9.31
C ARG A 81 1.01 -12.19 -8.27
N GLN A 82 2.17 -12.64 -8.72
CA GLN A 82 3.35 -12.78 -7.87
C GLN A 82 4.01 -11.44 -7.53
N ASP A 83 3.70 -10.39 -8.29
CA ASP A 83 4.27 -9.05 -8.16
C ASP A 83 3.60 -8.18 -7.07
N GLY A 84 2.69 -8.76 -6.29
CA GLY A 84 1.93 -8.05 -5.25
C GLY A 84 0.70 -7.31 -5.79
N THR A 85 0.27 -7.62 -7.01
CA THR A 85 -0.98 -7.09 -7.61
C THR A 85 -2.06 -8.17 -7.76
N TRP A 86 -3.28 -7.74 -8.05
CA TRP A 86 -4.35 -8.63 -8.50
C TRP A 86 -5.23 -7.97 -9.55
N ILE A 87 -5.84 -8.78 -10.42
CA ILE A 87 -6.65 -8.35 -11.56
C ILE A 87 -8.12 -8.69 -11.31
N ASP A 88 -8.98 -7.70 -11.55
CA ASP A 88 -10.43 -7.82 -11.67
C ASP A 88 -10.82 -7.81 -13.16
N SER A 89 -11.04 -8.99 -13.73
CA SER A 89 -11.36 -9.11 -15.15
C SER A 89 -12.74 -8.55 -15.51
N LYS A 90 -13.66 -8.50 -14.54
CA LYS A 90 -15.04 -8.03 -14.72
C LYS A 90 -15.09 -6.51 -14.80
N ASN A 91 -14.40 -5.83 -13.89
CA ASN A 91 -14.35 -4.37 -13.84
C ASN A 91 -13.19 -3.78 -14.65
N LYS A 92 -12.33 -4.63 -15.24
CA LYS A 92 -11.14 -4.20 -16.00
C LYS A 92 -10.20 -3.34 -15.14
N LEU A 93 -9.97 -3.79 -13.91
CA LEU A 93 -9.13 -3.12 -12.93
C LEU A 93 -7.96 -4.01 -12.51
N MET A 94 -6.86 -3.39 -12.14
CA MET A 94 -5.75 -4.04 -11.45
C MET A 94 -5.40 -3.23 -10.22
N TRP A 95 -5.14 -3.92 -9.11
CA TRP A 95 -4.96 -3.33 -7.79
C TRP A 95 -3.62 -3.71 -7.18
N ILE A 96 -3.02 -2.79 -6.42
CA ILE A 96 -1.92 -3.13 -5.51
C ILE A 96 -2.52 -3.70 -4.22
N ARG A 97 -2.04 -4.85 -3.77
CA ARG A 97 -2.61 -5.58 -2.62
C ARG A 97 -2.33 -4.92 -1.26
N GLY A 98 -1.40 -3.95 -1.20
CA GLY A 98 -1.01 -3.24 0.01
C GLY A 98 -1.42 -1.76 0.03
N ALA A 99 -1.68 -1.24 1.22
CA ALA A 99 -1.89 0.20 1.43
C ALA A 99 -0.57 0.97 1.37
N TRP A 100 -0.60 2.17 0.82
CA TRP A 100 0.56 3.04 0.70
C TRP A 100 1.21 3.33 2.05
N GLY A 101 2.55 3.36 2.07
CA GLY A 101 3.34 3.40 3.29
C GLY A 101 3.98 2.06 3.65
N THR A 102 3.36 0.95 3.25
CA THR A 102 3.95 -0.41 3.38
C THR A 102 5.02 -0.69 2.32
N ASP A 103 5.94 -1.62 2.61
CA ASP A 103 6.96 -2.12 1.69
C ASP A 103 6.63 -3.53 1.21
N TRP A 104 6.76 -3.79 -0.08
CA TRP A 104 6.72 -5.11 -0.68
C TRP A 104 8.07 -5.80 -0.54
N ASN A 105 8.06 -7.03 -0.03
CA ASN A 105 9.28 -7.85 0.14
C ASN A 105 9.36 -9.04 -0.83
N GLY A 106 8.53 -9.06 -1.89
CA GLY A 106 8.42 -10.19 -2.81
C GLY A 106 7.35 -11.22 -2.43
N ARG A 107 6.81 -11.16 -1.22
CA ARG A 107 5.77 -12.08 -0.73
C ARG A 107 4.59 -11.39 -0.06
N ASP A 108 4.89 -10.44 0.82
CA ASP A 108 3.93 -9.73 1.66
C ASP A 108 4.24 -8.23 1.71
N PHE A 109 3.24 -7.45 2.10
CA PHE A 109 3.40 -6.04 2.42
C PHE A 109 3.71 -5.88 3.91
N ILE A 110 4.88 -5.34 4.22
CA ILE A 110 5.39 -5.15 5.58
C ILE A 110 5.43 -3.68 5.99
N GLY A 111 5.43 -3.44 7.30
CA GLY A 111 5.44 -2.10 7.88
C GLY A 111 4.04 -1.48 8.00
N GLU A 112 4.01 -0.27 8.58
CA GLU A 112 2.77 0.45 8.86
C GLU A 112 2.38 1.34 7.67
N PRO A 113 1.12 1.28 7.21
CA PRO A 113 0.64 2.16 6.15
C PRO A 113 0.58 3.62 6.63
N LEU A 114 0.74 4.55 5.70
CA LEU A 114 0.73 5.98 6.00
C LEU A 114 -0.65 6.58 5.69
N ALA A 115 -1.31 7.11 6.72
CA ALA A 115 -2.57 7.80 6.56
C ALA A 115 -2.37 9.26 6.13
N LEU A 116 -3.16 9.70 5.16
CA LEU A 116 -3.17 11.06 4.60
C LEU A 116 -4.55 11.71 4.76
N ASN A 117 -4.57 13.04 4.77
CA ASN A 117 -5.83 13.75 4.50
C ASN A 117 -6.17 13.66 3.01
N TRP A 118 -7.43 13.91 2.67
CA TRP A 118 -7.91 13.74 1.30
C TRP A 118 -7.24 14.71 0.32
N PHE A 119 -6.96 15.96 0.74
CA PHE A 119 -6.28 16.94 -0.10
C PHE A 119 -4.87 16.50 -0.48
N ASP A 120 -4.11 15.97 0.49
CA ASP A 120 -2.78 15.41 0.27
C ASP A 120 -2.86 14.18 -0.64
N ALA A 121 -3.78 13.25 -0.37
CA ALA A 121 -3.95 12.04 -1.18
C ALA A 121 -4.26 12.38 -2.64
N THR A 122 -5.21 13.28 -2.88
CA THR A 122 -5.62 13.67 -4.22
C THR A 122 -4.61 14.55 -4.95
N TYR A 123 -3.93 15.44 -4.23
CA TYR A 123 -2.85 16.25 -4.79
C TYR A 123 -1.71 15.39 -5.35
N TYR A 124 -1.34 14.32 -4.63
CA TYR A 124 -0.25 13.44 -5.07
C TYR A 124 -0.69 12.30 -5.98
N PHE A 125 -1.85 11.70 -5.74
CA PHE A 125 -2.25 10.44 -6.42
C PHE A 125 -3.43 10.59 -7.39
N GLY A 126 -3.95 11.79 -7.53
CA GLY A 126 -4.98 12.15 -8.51
C GLY A 126 -6.36 12.30 -7.90
N HIS A 127 -7.21 13.03 -8.60
CA HIS A 127 -8.57 13.31 -8.17
C HIS A 127 -9.54 13.05 -9.33
N GLY A 128 -10.67 12.43 -9.03
CA GLY A 128 -11.71 12.11 -9.99
C GLY A 128 -12.71 13.25 -10.19
N ALA A 129 -13.78 12.92 -10.92
CA ALA A 129 -14.96 13.76 -11.04
C ALA A 129 -15.55 14.09 -9.67
N THR A 130 -16.21 15.25 -9.57
CA THR A 130 -17.11 15.51 -8.43
C THR A 130 -18.45 14.87 -8.75
N ALA A 131 -18.91 13.96 -7.88
CA ALA A 131 -20.19 13.30 -8.05
C ALA A 131 -21.24 13.96 -7.14
N CYS A 132 -22.47 14.14 -7.65
CA CYS A 132 -23.49 14.97 -7.02
C CYS A 132 -24.91 14.51 -7.35
N SER A 133 -25.74 14.34 -6.32
CA SER A 133 -27.19 14.54 -6.43
C SER A 133 -27.82 14.97 -5.11
N ASP A 134 -27.50 14.34 -3.97
CA ASP A 134 -28.39 14.48 -2.81
C ASP A 134 -27.73 15.09 -1.54
N LEU A 135 -28.41 16.07 -0.94
CA LEU A 135 -28.04 16.73 0.34
C LEU A 135 -28.11 15.81 1.56
N THR A 136 -28.55 14.56 1.40
CA THR A 136 -28.84 13.60 2.47
C THR A 136 -27.61 12.83 2.96
N GLY A 137 -26.42 13.10 2.40
CA GLY A 137 -25.14 12.59 2.90
C GLY A 137 -24.87 11.09 2.66
N THR A 138 -25.75 10.42 1.91
CA THR A 138 -25.57 9.03 1.48
C THR A 138 -25.41 9.01 -0.03
N ILE A 139 -24.38 8.32 -0.54
CA ILE A 139 -24.15 8.19 -1.98
C ILE A 139 -25.35 7.53 -2.67
N SER A 140 -25.97 8.22 -3.62
CA SER A 140 -27.01 7.59 -4.44
C SER A 140 -26.36 6.63 -5.45
N PRO A 141 -27.06 5.57 -5.89
CA PRO A 141 -26.54 4.69 -6.95
C PRO A 141 -26.18 5.45 -8.24
N LYS A 142 -26.90 6.54 -8.54
CA LYS A 142 -26.62 7.41 -9.68
C LYS A 142 -25.30 8.15 -9.50
N ASP A 143 -25.03 8.68 -8.31
CA ASP A 143 -23.79 9.42 -8.03
C ASP A 143 -22.58 8.47 -8.04
N LEU A 144 -22.77 7.25 -7.53
CA LEU A 144 -21.75 6.21 -7.61
C LEU A 144 -21.41 5.88 -9.07
N LEU A 145 -22.41 5.67 -9.92
CA LEU A 145 -22.19 5.44 -11.36
C LEU A 145 -21.52 6.65 -12.03
N GLY A 146 -21.91 7.87 -11.68
CA GLY A 146 -21.28 9.09 -12.18
C GLY A 146 -19.79 9.19 -11.84
N SER A 147 -19.36 8.58 -10.73
CA SER A 147 -17.95 8.54 -10.33
C SER A 147 -17.08 7.53 -11.10
N GLN A 148 -17.66 6.69 -11.95
CA GLN A 148 -16.93 5.72 -12.76
C GLN A 148 -16.07 6.39 -13.85
N SER A 149 -16.52 7.53 -14.38
CA SER A 149 -15.86 8.17 -15.52
C SER A 149 -14.46 8.70 -15.17
N LEU A 150 -13.49 8.32 -16.00
CA LEU A 150 -12.10 8.82 -15.92
C LEU A 150 -11.85 10.04 -16.79
N GLU A 151 -12.82 10.50 -17.58
CA GLU A 151 -12.65 11.67 -18.46
C GLU A 151 -12.29 12.94 -17.69
N GLN A 152 -12.84 13.09 -16.48
CA GLN A 152 -12.56 14.22 -15.59
C GLN A 152 -11.45 13.93 -14.58
N PHE A 153 -10.83 12.75 -14.64
CA PHE A 153 -9.79 12.37 -13.70
C PHE A 153 -8.52 13.17 -13.97
N LYS A 154 -8.07 13.93 -12.99
CA LYS A 154 -6.80 14.67 -13.06
C LYS A 154 -5.71 13.85 -12.38
N LYS A 155 -4.66 13.55 -13.14
CA LYS A 155 -3.47 12.87 -12.64
C LYS A 155 -2.85 13.67 -11.49
N GLY A 156 -2.45 12.96 -10.43
CA GLY A 156 -1.75 13.55 -9.30
C GLY A 156 -0.31 13.95 -9.64
N LYS A 157 0.33 14.68 -8.74
CA LYS A 157 1.71 15.14 -8.93
C LYS A 157 2.77 14.06 -8.82
N ALA A 158 2.44 12.92 -8.18
CA ALA A 158 3.39 11.86 -7.97
C ALA A 158 3.22 10.71 -8.96
N THR A 159 4.34 10.13 -9.37
CA THR A 159 4.37 8.86 -10.09
C THR A 159 4.56 7.73 -9.09
N VAL A 160 3.65 6.76 -9.11
CA VAL A 160 3.73 5.55 -8.29
C VAL A 160 4.34 4.45 -9.17
N LEU A 161 5.49 3.92 -8.76
CA LEU A 161 6.25 2.90 -9.46
C LEU A 161 6.06 1.55 -8.75
N PHE A 162 5.36 0.62 -9.39
CA PHE A 162 5.14 -0.71 -8.83
C PHE A 162 4.80 -1.74 -9.91
N ALA A 163 5.28 -2.98 -9.76
CA ALA A 163 4.99 -4.09 -10.68
C ALA A 163 5.22 -3.77 -12.18
N GLY A 164 6.23 -2.95 -12.49
CA GLY A 164 6.52 -2.53 -13.88
C GLY A 164 5.56 -1.47 -14.46
N HIS A 165 4.63 -0.96 -13.65
CA HIS A 165 3.62 0.02 -14.05
C HIS A 165 3.83 1.38 -13.36
N THR A 166 3.41 2.45 -14.04
CA THR A 166 3.56 3.86 -13.60
C THR A 166 2.26 4.67 -13.67
N ASP A 167 1.17 4.04 -14.09
CA ASP A 167 -0.18 4.60 -14.30
C ASP A 167 -1.11 4.34 -13.10
N TRP A 168 -0.55 3.90 -11.98
CA TRP A 168 -1.26 3.74 -10.70
C TRP A 168 -1.81 5.08 -10.20
N ARG A 169 -3.04 5.04 -9.71
CA ARG A 169 -3.77 6.21 -9.21
C ARG A 169 -4.67 5.87 -8.03
N LEU A 170 -5.15 6.91 -7.34
CA LEU A 170 -6.19 6.77 -6.34
C LEU A 170 -7.49 6.28 -7.01
N PRO A 171 -8.21 5.29 -6.44
CA PRO A 171 -9.42 4.76 -7.05
C PRO A 171 -10.56 5.77 -6.97
N THR A 172 -11.44 5.77 -7.97
CA THR A 172 -12.72 6.49 -7.85
C THR A 172 -13.61 5.80 -6.83
N ALA A 173 -14.68 6.45 -6.38
CA ALA A 173 -15.61 5.80 -5.44
C ALA A 173 -16.32 4.59 -6.05
N TYR A 174 -16.59 4.61 -7.36
CA TYR A 174 -17.10 3.46 -8.10
C TYR A 174 -16.16 2.26 -8.00
N GLU A 175 -14.88 2.49 -8.32
CA GLU A 175 -13.84 1.45 -8.27
C GLU A 175 -13.64 0.96 -6.83
N LEU A 176 -13.57 1.88 -5.86
CA LEU A 176 -13.46 1.51 -4.45
C LEU A 176 -14.65 0.64 -4.02
N ASN A 177 -15.86 0.97 -4.45
CA ASN A 177 -17.07 0.20 -4.14
C ASN A 177 -17.05 -1.24 -4.67
N THR A 178 -16.28 -1.56 -5.73
CA THR A 178 -16.20 -2.95 -6.22
C THR A 178 -15.59 -3.89 -5.19
N LEU A 179 -14.75 -3.35 -4.28
CA LEU A 179 -14.17 -4.09 -3.16
C LEU A 179 -15.20 -4.52 -2.11
N GLY A 180 -16.40 -3.96 -2.14
CA GLY A 180 -17.49 -4.41 -1.27
C GLY A 180 -17.92 -5.84 -1.56
N PHE A 181 -17.75 -6.32 -2.81
CA PHE A 181 -18.25 -7.61 -3.28
C PHE A 181 -19.71 -7.86 -2.85
N ILE A 182 -20.56 -6.85 -3.04
CA ILE A 182 -22.00 -6.91 -2.74
C ILE A 182 -22.75 -7.02 -4.07
N ASN A 183 -23.56 -8.07 -4.22
CA ASN A 183 -24.49 -8.20 -5.33
C ASN A 183 -25.87 -7.64 -4.92
N LYS A 184 -26.43 -6.71 -5.70
CA LYS A 184 -27.77 -6.13 -5.46
C LYS A 184 -28.90 -6.84 -6.23
N ILE A 185 -28.57 -7.80 -7.11
CA ILE A 185 -29.55 -8.41 -8.03
C ILE A 185 -30.43 -9.47 -7.35
N ASP A 186 -29.96 -10.15 -6.30
CA ASP A 186 -30.78 -11.12 -5.58
C ASP A 186 -31.33 -10.53 -4.29
N ARG A 187 -32.62 -10.16 -4.32
CA ARG A 187 -33.40 -9.82 -3.11
C ARG A 187 -33.67 -11.02 -2.21
N ASP A 188 -33.26 -12.24 -2.60
CA ASP A 188 -33.72 -13.48 -1.97
C ASP A 188 -32.63 -14.42 -1.42
N TYR A 189 -31.35 -14.07 -1.40
CA TYR A 189 -30.36 -14.91 -0.68
C TYR A 189 -30.14 -14.42 0.75
N GLU A 190 -30.93 -15.02 1.62
CA GLU A 190 -30.46 -15.83 2.75
C GLU A 190 -29.07 -15.45 3.27
N TYR A 191 -29.07 -15.03 4.53
CA TYR A 191 -28.03 -14.72 5.51
C TYR A 191 -26.75 -15.60 5.51
N SER A 192 -26.20 -16.02 4.36
CA SER A 192 -24.86 -16.61 4.23
C SER A 192 -23.77 -15.51 4.24
N GLY A 193 -23.88 -14.66 5.26
CA GLY A 193 -22.81 -13.97 5.96
C GLY A 193 -21.99 -12.95 5.16
N ALA A 194 -21.93 -11.73 5.70
CA ALA A 194 -20.88 -10.74 5.40
C ALA A 194 -19.43 -11.32 5.46
N GLN A 195 -19.27 -12.53 5.98
CA GLN A 195 -18.04 -13.31 6.04
C GLN A 195 -17.46 -13.65 4.65
N LYS A 196 -18.25 -14.11 3.66
CA LYS A 196 -17.69 -14.49 2.34
C LYS A 196 -17.02 -13.31 1.59
N PRO A 197 -17.66 -12.12 1.46
CA PRO A 197 -16.99 -10.93 0.93
C PRO A 197 -15.77 -10.46 1.74
N ARG A 198 -15.80 -10.67 3.06
CA ARG A 198 -14.70 -10.30 3.95
C ARG A 198 -13.51 -11.22 3.76
N ASP A 199 -13.73 -12.53 3.68
CA ASP A 199 -12.67 -13.53 3.47
C ASP A 199 -12.03 -13.34 2.09
N LEU A 200 -12.84 -13.06 1.07
CA LEU A 200 -12.32 -12.74 -0.26
C LEU A 200 -11.47 -11.47 -0.24
N ARG A 201 -11.94 -10.40 0.42
CA ARG A 201 -11.13 -9.18 0.60
C ARG A 201 -9.82 -9.44 1.34
N GLU A 202 -9.83 -10.23 2.40
CA GLU A 202 -8.61 -10.54 3.16
C GLU A 202 -7.62 -11.37 2.32
N ARG A 203 -8.11 -12.26 1.45
CA ARG A 203 -7.27 -12.99 0.49
C ARG A 203 -6.66 -12.06 -0.55
N LEU A 204 -7.44 -11.12 -1.11
CA LEU A 204 -6.99 -10.17 -2.11
C LEU A 204 -6.06 -9.11 -1.53
N PHE A 205 -6.38 -8.56 -0.36
CA PHE A 205 -5.64 -7.51 0.34
C PHE A 205 -5.21 -7.99 1.74
N PRO A 206 -4.15 -8.79 1.84
CA PRO A 206 -3.70 -9.34 3.11
C PRO A 206 -3.31 -8.22 4.07
N ASN A 207 -3.76 -8.32 5.33
CA ASN A 207 -3.53 -7.33 6.38
C ASN A 207 -4.16 -5.96 6.15
N LEU A 208 -4.93 -5.72 5.08
CA LEU A 208 -5.52 -4.41 4.84
C LEU A 208 -6.55 -4.07 5.92
N MET A 209 -7.41 -5.01 6.30
CA MET A 209 -8.34 -4.82 7.41
C MET A 209 -7.59 -4.55 8.72
N LYS A 210 -6.59 -5.38 9.02
CA LYS A 210 -5.79 -5.29 10.25
C LYS A 210 -5.10 -3.93 10.38
N ASN A 211 -4.52 -3.44 9.29
CA ASN A 211 -3.67 -2.24 9.31
C ASN A 211 -4.44 -0.94 9.10
N THR A 212 -5.62 -1.00 8.46
CA THR A 212 -6.34 0.21 8.03
C THR A 212 -7.78 0.30 8.51
N GLY A 213 -8.36 -0.79 9.03
CA GLY A 213 -9.80 -0.86 9.31
C GLY A 213 -10.69 -0.64 8.08
N TYR A 214 -10.13 -0.73 6.87
CA TYR A 214 -10.75 -0.29 5.62
C TYR A 214 -11.13 1.20 5.58
N HIS A 215 -10.46 2.05 6.37
CA HIS A 215 -10.53 3.50 6.23
C HIS A 215 -9.73 3.93 4.99
N LEU A 216 -10.38 3.93 3.81
CA LEU A 216 -9.73 4.11 2.51
C LEU A 216 -10.28 5.33 1.79
N TRP A 217 -9.39 6.18 1.28
CA TRP A 217 -9.78 7.30 0.44
C TRP A 217 -10.16 6.86 -0.98
N SER A 218 -11.22 7.48 -1.52
CA SER A 218 -11.42 7.55 -2.96
C SER A 218 -10.93 8.90 -3.50
N ALA A 219 -10.77 8.96 -4.82
CA ALA A 219 -10.44 10.17 -5.58
C ALA A 219 -11.65 11.09 -5.78
N THR A 220 -12.84 10.69 -5.35
CA THR A 220 -14.10 11.37 -5.65
C THR A 220 -14.52 12.30 -4.53
N MET A 221 -14.81 13.55 -4.89
CA MET A 221 -15.39 14.54 -3.98
C MET A 221 -16.92 14.52 -4.08
N SER A 222 -17.58 14.68 -2.94
CA SER A 222 -19.01 14.95 -2.82
C SER A 222 -19.26 16.45 -2.93
N HIS A 223 -20.38 16.85 -3.51
CA HIS A 223 -20.75 18.26 -3.67
C HIS A 223 -20.94 19.00 -2.33
N SER A 224 -21.12 18.28 -1.22
CA SER A 224 -21.26 18.83 0.14
C SER A 224 -19.95 19.33 0.75
N GLY A 225 -18.85 19.36 -0.02
CA GLY A 225 -17.51 19.65 0.50
C GLY A 225 -16.91 18.47 1.29
N ARG A 226 -17.51 17.29 1.16
CA ARG A 226 -17.02 16.03 1.73
C ARG A 226 -16.29 15.22 0.67
N ALA A 227 -15.48 14.28 1.11
CA ALA A 227 -14.81 13.34 0.23
C ALA A 227 -15.36 11.94 0.48
N TRP A 228 -15.48 11.13 -0.57
CA TRP A 228 -15.95 9.77 -0.40
C TRP A 228 -14.84 8.83 0.05
N ALA A 229 -15.15 8.00 1.04
CA ALA A 229 -14.24 7.05 1.63
C ALA A 229 -14.98 5.79 2.06
N SER A 230 -14.28 4.66 2.01
CA SER A 230 -14.70 3.48 2.75
C SER A 230 -14.31 3.66 4.22
N ASP A 231 -15.20 3.27 5.13
CA ASP A 231 -14.97 3.14 6.58
C ASP A 231 -15.25 1.71 7.06
N GLY A 232 -15.02 0.74 6.18
CA GLY A 232 -15.42 -0.66 6.36
C GLY A 232 -16.88 -0.93 5.96
N SER A 233 -17.67 0.12 5.77
CA SER A 233 -18.97 0.10 5.12
C SER A 233 -18.86 0.15 3.59
N TRP A 234 -19.81 -0.51 2.94
CA TRP A 234 -19.96 -0.52 1.49
C TRP A 234 -21.43 -0.24 1.15
N PRO A 235 -21.74 0.78 0.34
CA PRO A 235 -20.82 1.61 -0.46
C PRO A 235 -19.99 2.64 0.34
N PRO A 236 -18.95 3.23 -0.26
CA PRO A 236 -18.21 4.36 0.32
C PRO A 236 -19.15 5.49 0.73
N GLY A 237 -18.86 6.13 1.86
CA GLY A 237 -19.67 7.20 2.44
C GLY A 237 -18.97 8.55 2.47
N ASP A 238 -19.74 9.56 2.86
CA ASP A 238 -19.28 10.93 3.07
C ASP A 238 -18.33 11.04 4.28
N ALA A 239 -17.09 11.47 4.04
CA ALA A 239 -16.09 11.71 5.06
C ALA A 239 -15.55 13.15 5.01
N ARG A 240 -15.14 13.68 6.18
CA ARG A 240 -14.53 15.00 6.26
C ARG A 240 -13.12 14.96 5.63
N PRO A 241 -12.79 15.84 4.66
CA PRO A 241 -11.52 15.76 3.92
C PRO A 241 -10.25 15.91 4.76
N ASN A 242 -10.35 16.51 5.96
CA ASN A 242 -9.24 16.70 6.88
C ASN A 242 -8.90 15.47 7.74
N LEU A 243 -9.76 14.46 7.76
CA LEU A 243 -9.49 13.20 8.46
C LEU A 243 -8.32 12.48 7.80
N LYS A 244 -7.57 11.70 8.57
CA LYS A 244 -6.51 10.85 8.02
C LYS A 244 -7.09 9.47 7.70
N LYS A 245 -6.95 9.04 6.45
CA LYS A 245 -7.30 7.69 5.98
C LYS A 245 -6.20 7.16 5.07
N TYR A 246 -6.25 5.88 4.75
CA TYR A 246 -5.23 5.19 4.00
C TYR A 246 -5.51 5.21 2.50
N VAL A 247 -4.48 4.94 1.71
CA VAL A 247 -4.52 4.97 0.25
C VAL A 247 -4.18 3.60 -0.28
N VAL A 248 -5.02 3.09 -1.18
CA VAL A 248 -4.73 1.96 -2.05
C VAL A 248 -4.66 2.48 -3.50
N PHE A 249 -4.03 1.71 -4.38
CA PHE A 249 -3.88 2.11 -5.77
C PHE A 249 -4.55 1.13 -6.72
N VAL A 250 -5.10 1.71 -7.78
CA VAL A 250 -5.72 1.00 -8.87
C VAL A 250 -5.17 1.52 -10.20
N ARG A 251 -5.21 0.68 -11.22
CA ARG A 251 -5.03 1.05 -12.62
C ARG A 251 -6.06 0.34 -13.49
N SER A 252 -6.27 0.87 -14.68
CA SER A 252 -7.08 0.19 -15.70
C SER A 252 -6.31 -1.01 -16.26
N TYR A 253 -7.02 -2.09 -16.54
CA TYR A 253 -6.47 -3.32 -17.08
C TYR A 253 -7.18 -3.67 -18.39
N SER A 254 -6.41 -3.78 -19.46
CA SER A 254 -6.84 -4.30 -20.76
C SER A 254 -6.07 -5.58 -21.04
N ASP A 255 -6.80 -6.64 -21.39
CA ASP A 255 -6.25 -7.91 -21.85
C ASP A 255 -5.44 -7.77 -23.15
#